data_AF-A0A2V9IG42-F1
#
_entry.id   AF-A0A2V9IG42-F1
#
_cell.length_a   1.000
_cell.length_b   1.000
_cell.length_c   1.000
_cell.angle_alpha   90.00
_cell.angle_beta   90.00
_cell.angle_gamma   90.00
#
_symmetry.space_group_name_H-M   'P 1'
#
loop_
_entity.id
_entity.type
_entity.pdbx_description
1 polymer ?
#
loop_
_entity_poly.entity_id
_entity_poly.type
_entity_poly.pdbx_seq_one_letter_code
_entity_poly.pdbx_strand_id
1 'polypeptide(L)'
;MTAPFIQVRVPFLDLKAQYASIKEEVHEAVHAVLESGHFVGGEWVEKFEQEFARFVGAKYAVAVSSGTSALELALKAAGINPGDEVIVPANSFFATAEAVSNVGAKPVFADVDPCTFHLDAAS
;
A
#
# COMPACT_ATOMS: atom_id res chain seq x y z
N MET A 1 -22.16 -22.51 42.61
CA MET A 1 -21.55 -22.91 41.33
C MET A 1 -21.39 -21.66 40.50
N THR A 2 -20.17 -21.11 40.41
CA THR A 2 -19.87 -19.94 39.57
C THR A 2 -19.63 -20.42 38.14
N ALA A 3 -20.37 -19.88 37.16
CA ALA A 3 -20.14 -20.19 35.76
C ALA A 3 -18.69 -19.82 35.37
N PRO A 4 -17.99 -20.64 34.57
CA PRO A 4 -16.65 -20.31 34.13
C PRO A 4 -16.69 -19.08 33.23
N PHE A 5 -15.85 -18.08 33.53
CA PHE A 5 -15.60 -16.97 32.63
C PHE A 5 -14.93 -17.53 31.37
N ILE A 6 -15.60 -17.44 30.21
CA ILE A 6 -14.98 -17.75 28.93
C ILE A 6 -14.06 -16.59 28.58
N GLN A 7 -12.75 -16.83 28.64
CA GLN A 7 -11.75 -15.87 28.18
C GLN A 7 -11.71 -15.87 26.66
N VAL A 8 -12.37 -14.89 26.04
CA VAL A 8 -12.31 -14.66 24.59
C VAL A 8 -11.08 -13.82 24.27
N ARG A 9 -10.19 -14.32 23.40
CA ARG A 9 -9.11 -13.50 22.83
C ARG A 9 -9.67 -12.67 21.68
N VAL A 10 -9.61 -11.35 21.80
CA VAL A 10 -9.95 -10.42 20.71
C VAL A 10 -8.67 -10.20 19.89
N PRO A 11 -8.57 -10.71 18.64
CA PRO A 11 -7.41 -10.48 17.80
C PRO A 11 -7.34 -9.01 17.37
N PHE A 12 -6.11 -8.48 17.18
CA PHE A 12 -5.92 -7.13 16.66
C PHE A 12 -6.40 -6.98 15.20
N LEU A 13 -6.20 -8.02 14.38
CA LEU A 13 -6.67 -8.12 12.99
C LEU A 13 -6.98 -9.58 12.64
N ASP A 14 -8.21 -9.87 12.19
CA ASP A 14 -8.64 -11.22 11.79
C ASP A 14 -8.84 -11.32 10.27
N LEU A 15 -7.74 -11.61 9.56
CA LEU A 15 -7.77 -11.79 8.11
C LEU A 15 -8.54 -13.04 7.68
N LYS A 16 -8.72 -14.03 8.56
CA LYS A 16 -9.48 -15.24 8.25
C LYS A 16 -10.97 -14.93 8.19
N ALA A 17 -11.48 -14.15 9.14
CA ALA A 17 -12.86 -13.67 9.12
C ALA A 17 -13.12 -12.79 7.88
N GLN A 18 -12.20 -11.89 7.55
CA GLN A 18 -12.29 -11.06 6.34
C GLN A 18 -12.30 -11.92 5.06
N TYR A 19 -11.40 -12.90 4.94
CA TYR A 19 -11.39 -13.80 3.79
C TYR A 19 -12.70 -14.58 3.67
N ALA A 20 -13.22 -15.08 4.80
CA ALA A 20 -14.46 -15.85 4.82
C ALA A 20 -15.66 -15.07 4.26
N SER A 21 -15.70 -13.74 4.40
CA SER A 21 -16.81 -12.93 3.87
C SER A 21 -16.79 -12.74 2.36
N ILE A 22 -15.65 -12.94 1.69
CA ILE A 22 -15.47 -12.76 0.24
C ILE A 22 -14.96 -14.04 -0.45
N LYS A 23 -15.02 -15.18 0.24
CA LYS A 23 -14.34 -16.42 -0.15
C LYS A 23 -14.72 -16.89 -1.55
N GLU A 24 -16.01 -16.92 -1.85
CA GLU A 24 -16.50 -17.45 -3.13
C GLU A 24 -16.08 -16.57 -4.30
N GLU A 25 -16.10 -15.24 -4.14
CA GLU A 25 -15.61 -14.28 -5.14
C GLU A 25 -14.11 -14.44 -5.39
N VAL A 26 -13.31 -14.60 -4.32
CA VAL A 26 -11.86 -14.82 -4.44
C VAL A 26 -11.57 -16.15 -5.15
N HIS A 27 -12.30 -17.21 -4.79
CA HIS A 27 -12.15 -18.52 -5.44
C HIS A 27 -12.44 -18.45 -6.94
N GLU A 28 -13.52 -17.79 -7.34
CA GLU A 28 -13.88 -17.62 -8.75
C GLU A 28 -12.79 -16.85 -9.51
N ALA A 29 -12.32 -15.72 -8.97
CA ALA A 29 -11.28 -14.92 -9.59
C ALA A 29 -9.95 -15.69 -9.71
N VAL A 30 -9.53 -16.40 -8.67
CA VAL A 30 -8.30 -17.22 -8.69
C VAL A 30 -8.43 -18.36 -9.71
N HIS A 31 -9.59 -19.03 -9.77
CA HIS A 31 -9.81 -20.10 -10.74
C HIS A 31 -9.72 -19.59 -12.17
N ALA A 32 -10.32 -18.44 -12.48
CA ALA A 32 -10.27 -17.83 -13.81
C ALA A 32 -8.82 -17.49 -14.23
N VAL A 33 -7.99 -16.99 -13.30
CA VAL A 33 -6.56 -16.76 -13.56
C VAL A 33 -5.84 -18.09 -13.86
N LEU A 34 -6.07 -19.13 -13.06
CA LEU A 34 -5.46 -20.45 -13.26
C LEU A 34 -5.85 -21.08 -14.60
N GLU A 35 -7.11 -20.98 -15.01
CA GLU A 35 -7.60 -21.46 -16.30
C GLU A 35 -6.99 -20.68 -17.47
N SER A 36 -6.79 -19.37 -17.31
CA SER A 36 -6.22 -18.51 -18.36
C SER A 36 -4.73 -18.76 -18.62
N GLY A 37 -3.97 -19.20 -17.62
CA GLY A 37 -2.51 -19.33 -17.68
C GLY A 37 -1.74 -18.00 -17.72
N HIS A 38 -2.41 -16.84 -17.62
CA HIS A 38 -1.79 -15.52 -17.64
C HIS A 38 -1.48 -15.03 -16.22
N PHE A 39 -0.27 -15.32 -15.74
CA PHE A 39 0.13 -15.03 -14.35
C PHE A 39 0.84 -13.68 -14.15
N VAL A 40 1.27 -13.01 -15.22
CA VAL A 40 1.99 -11.74 -15.18
C VAL A 40 1.36 -10.77 -16.17
N GLY A 41 0.94 -9.60 -15.69
CA GLY A 41 0.22 -8.62 -16.50
C GLY A 41 -1.13 -9.15 -16.99
N GLY A 42 -1.57 -8.67 -18.15
CA GLY A 42 -2.78 -9.12 -18.81
C GLY A 42 -4.05 -8.49 -18.28
N GLU A 43 -5.19 -9.04 -18.71
CA GLU A 43 -6.50 -8.40 -18.57
C GLU A 43 -6.88 -8.10 -17.11
N TRP A 44 -6.47 -8.93 -16.15
CA TRP A 44 -6.82 -8.74 -14.74
C TRP A 44 -6.10 -7.53 -14.15
N VAL A 45 -4.84 -7.30 -14.54
CA VAL A 45 -4.08 -6.11 -14.14
C VAL A 45 -4.66 -4.87 -14.82
N GLU A 46 -4.95 -4.93 -16.13
CA GLU A 46 -5.52 -3.79 -16.87
C GLU A 46 -6.90 -3.38 -16.33
N LYS A 47 -7.76 -4.35 -16.02
CA LYS A 47 -9.08 -4.12 -15.40
C LYS A 47 -8.91 -3.47 -14.03
N PHE A 48 -8.02 -4.02 -13.19
CA PHE A 48 -7.74 -3.45 -11.88
C PHE A 48 -7.23 -2.00 -11.97
N GLU A 49 -6.29 -1.70 -12.86
CA GLU A 49 -5.77 -0.35 -13.05
C GLU A 49 -6.87 0.63 -13.47
N GLN A 50 -7.75 0.23 -14.40
CA GLN A 50 -8.88 1.07 -14.84
C GLN A 50 -9.88 1.33 -13.70
N GLU A 51 -10.25 0.28 -12.97
CA GLU A 51 -11.18 0.37 -11.85
C GLU A 51 -10.61 1.18 -10.70
N PHE A 52 -9.34 0.97 -10.37
CA PHE A 52 -8.66 1.66 -9.28
C PHE A 52 -8.42 3.14 -9.62
N ALA A 53 -8.03 3.46 -10.85
CA ALA A 53 -7.93 4.86 -11.31
C ALA A 53 -9.26 5.59 -11.14
N ARG A 54 -10.36 4.95 -11.55
CA ARG A 54 -11.73 5.48 -11.36
C ARG A 54 -12.09 5.61 -9.88
N PHE A 55 -11.75 4.63 -9.06
CA PHE A 55 -12.04 4.64 -7.61
C PHE A 55 -11.35 5.81 -6.89
N VAL A 56 -10.06 6.07 -7.18
CA VAL A 56 -9.30 7.16 -6.55
C VAL A 56 -9.46 8.52 -7.24
N GLY A 57 -10.19 8.58 -8.36
CA GLY A 57 -10.41 9.81 -9.13
C GLY A 57 -9.20 10.28 -9.94
N ALA A 58 -8.25 9.39 -10.24
CA ALA A 58 -7.08 9.69 -11.06
C ALA A 58 -7.33 9.35 -12.55
N LYS A 59 -6.56 9.99 -13.45
CA LYS A 59 -6.62 9.69 -14.89
C LYS A 59 -6.03 8.32 -15.22
N TYR A 60 -5.05 7.87 -14.45
CA TYR A 60 -4.30 6.64 -14.66
C TYR A 60 -3.98 5.98 -13.32
N ALA A 61 -3.82 4.65 -13.32
CA ALA A 61 -3.20 3.89 -12.25
C ALA A 61 -2.21 2.90 -12.89
N VAL A 62 -1.12 2.59 -12.18
CA VAL A 62 -0.12 1.60 -12.60
C VAL A 62 0.12 0.66 -11.43
N ALA A 63 -0.19 -0.62 -11.62
CA ALA A 63 -0.01 -1.66 -10.62
C ALA A 63 1.46 -2.09 -10.55
N VAL A 64 1.97 -2.19 -9.32
CA VAL A 64 3.36 -2.57 -9.05
C VAL A 64 3.42 -3.55 -7.88
N SER A 65 4.60 -4.11 -7.61
CA SER A 65 4.78 -5.19 -6.64
C SER A 65 4.61 -4.80 -5.17
N SER A 66 4.78 -3.51 -4.82
CA SER A 66 4.69 -3.04 -3.43
C SER A 66 4.48 -1.52 -3.34
N GLY A 67 4.11 -1.04 -2.15
CA GLY A 67 4.06 0.40 -1.84
C GLY A 67 5.43 1.09 -1.94
N THR A 68 6.52 0.43 -1.54
CA THR A 68 7.89 0.96 -1.69
C THR A 68 8.24 1.14 -3.16
N SER A 69 7.96 0.14 -4.01
CA SER A 69 8.20 0.24 -5.45
C SER A 69 7.34 1.32 -6.10
N ALA A 70 6.11 1.55 -5.62
CA ALA A 70 5.26 2.64 -6.09
C ALA A 70 5.89 4.01 -5.81
N LEU A 71 6.41 4.22 -4.59
CA LEU A 71 7.10 5.45 -4.22
C LEU A 71 8.39 5.66 -5.03
N GLU A 72 9.23 4.62 -5.17
CA GLU A 72 10.46 4.72 -5.96
C GLU A 72 10.20 5.10 -7.43
N LEU A 73 9.20 4.46 -8.06
CA LEU A 73 8.83 4.74 -9.44
C LEU A 73 8.21 6.13 -9.57
N ALA A 74 7.40 6.57 -8.60
CA ALA A 74 6.85 7.91 -8.58
C ALA A 74 7.96 8.98 -8.46
N LEU A 75 8.95 8.79 -7.59
CA LEU A 75 10.09 9.69 -7.45
C LEU A 75 10.91 9.76 -8.75
N LYS A 76 11.22 8.61 -9.36
CA LYS A 76 11.92 8.56 -10.66
C LYS A 76 11.11 9.25 -11.76
N ALA A 77 9.80 9.02 -11.82
CA ALA A 77 8.92 9.65 -12.81
C ALA A 77 8.78 11.17 -12.60
N ALA A 78 8.88 11.64 -11.35
CA ALA A 78 8.92 13.05 -10.99
C ALA A 78 10.27 13.73 -11.32
N GLY A 79 11.26 12.97 -11.77
CA GLY A 79 12.58 13.48 -12.16
C GLY A 79 13.57 13.63 -11.01
N ILE A 80 13.34 12.97 -9.88
CA ILE A 80 14.29 12.93 -8.75
C ILE A 80 15.54 12.15 -9.16
N ASN A 81 16.71 12.74 -8.90
CA ASN A 81 18.02 12.20 -9.22
C ASN A 81 18.84 11.92 -7.96
N PRO A 82 19.90 11.10 -8.07
CA PRO A 82 20.85 10.92 -6.99
C PRO A 82 21.43 12.25 -6.51
N GLY A 83 21.45 12.44 -5.18
CA GLY A 83 21.91 13.68 -4.55
C GLY A 83 20.82 14.74 -4.32
N ASP A 84 19.64 14.60 -4.93
CA ASP A 84 18.50 15.47 -4.62
C ASP A 84 18.00 15.22 -3.19
N GLU A 85 17.28 16.19 -2.62
CA GLU A 85 16.66 16.08 -1.30
C GLU A 85 15.13 15.91 -1.42
N VAL A 86 14.56 15.03 -0.61
CA VAL A 86 13.10 14.81 -0.54
C VAL A 86 12.65 14.89 0.91
N ILE A 87 11.70 15.79 1.18
CA ILE A 87 11.12 15.94 2.51
C ILE A 87 10.20 14.76 2.80
N VAL A 88 10.37 14.15 3.98
CA VAL A 88 9.54 13.04 4.48
C VAL A 88 9.19 13.26 5.95
N PRO A 89 8.04 12.74 6.44
CA PRO A 89 7.70 12.84 7.85
C PRO A 89 8.69 12.06 8.72
N ALA A 90 9.13 12.67 9.82
CA ALA A 90 9.97 12.04 10.83
C ALA A 90 9.28 10.83 11.49
N ASN A 91 7.95 10.88 11.60
CA ASN A 91 7.11 9.81 12.11
C ASN A 91 6.25 9.20 10.98
N SER A 92 6.83 8.27 10.22
CA SER A 92 6.15 7.47 9.18
C SER A 92 6.67 6.02 9.21
N PHE A 93 6.05 5.14 8.44
CA PHE A 93 6.63 3.82 8.18
C PHE A 93 7.95 3.94 7.40
N PHE A 94 8.94 3.12 7.75
CA PHE A 94 10.31 3.19 7.23
C PHE A 94 10.39 3.22 5.69
N ALA A 95 9.49 2.50 5.01
CA ALA A 95 9.44 2.43 3.55
C ALA A 95 9.39 3.80 2.85
N THR A 96 8.84 4.84 3.51
CA THR A 96 8.81 6.19 2.96
C THR A 96 10.22 6.76 2.75
N ALA A 97 11.08 6.67 3.77
CA ALA A 97 12.46 7.16 3.69
C ALA A 97 13.37 6.19 2.91
N GLU A 98 13.08 4.89 2.97
CA GLU A 98 13.75 3.85 2.19
C GLU A 98 13.60 4.11 0.69
N ALA A 99 12.38 4.40 0.20
CA ALA A 99 12.15 4.67 -1.21
C ALA A 99 12.96 5.88 -1.73
N VAL A 100 13.09 6.94 -0.93
CA VAL A 100 13.94 8.10 -1.25
C VAL A 100 15.40 7.69 -1.36
N SER A 101 15.88 6.90 -0.37
CA SER A 101 17.27 6.44 -0.34
C SER A 101 17.58 5.49 -1.51
N ASN A 102 16.63 4.62 -1.89
CA ASN A 102 16.78 3.65 -2.98
C ASN A 102 16.89 4.31 -4.37
N VAL A 103 16.33 5.51 -4.55
CA VAL A 103 16.53 6.29 -5.78
C VAL A 103 17.81 7.14 -5.76
N GLY A 104 18.62 7.05 -4.69
CA GLY A 104 19.88 7.78 -4.51
C GLY A 104 19.71 9.21 -3.99
N ALA A 105 18.48 9.62 -3.68
CA ALA A 105 18.19 10.90 -3.06
C ALA A 105 18.39 10.82 -1.53
N LYS A 106 18.45 11.98 -0.89
CA LYS A 106 18.61 12.12 0.55
C LYS A 106 17.26 12.44 1.20
N PRO A 107 16.75 11.59 2.12
CA PRO A 107 15.57 11.95 2.90
C PRO A 107 15.91 13.09 3.87
N VAL A 108 15.07 14.12 3.87
CA VAL A 108 15.11 15.24 4.82
C VAL A 108 13.89 15.12 5.71
N PHE A 109 14.09 14.90 7.00
CA PHE A 109 12.99 14.68 7.93
C PHE A 109 12.41 16.00 8.42
N ALA A 110 11.10 16.15 8.30
CA ALA A 110 10.31 17.22 8.93
C ALA A 110 9.34 16.62 9.94
N ASP A 111 9.00 17.38 10.98
CA ASP A 111 8.20 16.88 12.10
C ASP A 111 6.73 16.64 11.71
N VAL A 112 5.96 16.03 12.61
CA VAL A 112 4.52 15.79 12.44
C VAL A 112 3.70 16.61 13.42
N ASP A 113 2.51 17.03 13.01
CA ASP A 113 1.54 17.62 13.90
C ASP A 113 1.07 16.55 14.92
N PRO A 114 1.23 16.77 16.24
CA PRO A 114 0.89 15.76 17.25
C PRO A 114 -0.60 15.46 17.36
N CYS A 115 -1.47 16.31 16.79
CA CYS A 115 -2.91 16.08 16.76
C CYS A 115 -3.34 15.19 15.58
N THR A 116 -2.65 15.30 14.44
CA THR A 116 -3.04 14.61 13.20
C THR A 116 -2.09 13.48 12.81
N PHE A 117 -0.87 13.48 13.36
CA PHE A 117 0.24 12.59 12.97
C PHE A 117 0.61 12.67 11.49
N HIS A 118 0.23 13.76 10.81
CA HIS A 118 0.66 14.08 9.45
C HIS A 118 1.81 15.09 9.47
N LEU A 119 2.50 15.25 8.34
CA LEU A 119 3.59 16.22 8.18
C LEU A 119 3.16 17.62 8.62
N ASP A 120 3.91 18.24 9.53
CA ASP A 120 3.68 19.63 9.94
C ASP A 120 4.23 20.58 8.89
N ALA A 121 3.36 21.38 8.29
CA ALA A 121 3.73 22.35 7.26
C ALA A 121 4.57 23.52 7.80
N ALA A 122 4.62 23.73 9.11
CA ALA A 122 5.44 24.77 9.75
C ALA A 122 6.87 24.30 10.09
N SER A 123 7.17 23.01 9.94
CA SER A 123 8.46 22.39 10.25
C SER A 123 9.53 22.60 9.17
#